data_AF-A0A6A5QNE6-F1
#
_entry.id   AF-A0A6A5QNE6-F1
#
_cell.length_a   1.000
_cell.length_b   1.000
_cell.length_c   1.000
_cell.angle_alpha   90.00
_cell.angle_beta   90.00
_cell.angle_gamma   90.00
#
_symmetry.space_group_name_H-M   'P 1'
#
loop_
_entity.id
_entity.type
_entity.pdbx_description
1 polymer ?
#
loop_
_entity_poly.entity_id
_entity_poly.type
_entity_poly.pdbx_seq_one_letter_code
_entity_poly.pdbx_strand_id
1 'polypeptide(L)'
;MLTFIDRGTYTVQPRMRAEYPTATMLDLHIHAYLAGTKYAVPELANYARKEYVALGDMSLQTVFDNNLDVSRDVMALDPFRPDRAAGTAIVKAFLESLAMLWRNTPNRGDQLRAHVVELLKHHLTRLVKVPFFGTLMREVPDLGRDIEDALGDDGLAVVTFCVNEGENGAVRFS
;
A
#
# COMPACT_ATOMS: atom_id res chain seq x y z
N MET A 1 19.35 -3.09 7.91
CA MET A 1 19.63 -2.87 9.35
C MET A 1 21.04 -2.35 9.59
N LEU A 2 22.12 -3.11 9.30
CA LEU A 2 23.50 -2.66 9.56
C LEU A 2 23.83 -1.32 8.89
N THR A 3 23.45 -1.14 7.62
CA THR A 3 23.63 0.15 6.91
C THR A 3 22.87 1.30 7.57
N PHE A 4 21.70 1.04 8.15
CA PHE A 4 20.93 2.05 8.87
C PHE A 4 21.59 2.41 10.20
N ILE A 5 22.13 1.43 10.92
CA ILE A 5 22.87 1.69 12.16
C ILE A 5 24.11 2.55 11.88
N ASP A 6 24.80 2.30 10.76
CA ASP A 6 25.99 3.05 10.35
C ASP A 6 25.66 4.47 9.84
N ARG A 7 24.56 4.64 9.09
CA ARG A 7 24.33 5.87 8.29
C ARG A 7 23.04 6.62 8.61
N GLY A 8 22.18 6.07 9.45
CA GLY A 8 20.82 6.57 9.70
C GLY A 8 19.86 6.39 8.51
N THR A 9 20.26 5.66 7.46
CA THR A 9 19.46 5.42 6.25
C THR A 9 19.85 4.08 5.62
N TYR A 10 19.00 3.54 4.76
CA TYR A 10 19.29 2.36 3.95
C TYR A 10 18.87 2.59 2.51
N THR A 11 19.57 1.90 1.61
CA THR A 11 19.28 1.91 0.17
C THR A 11 19.22 0.48 -0.35
N VAL A 12 18.60 0.29 -1.51
CA VAL A 12 18.65 -0.99 -2.20
C VAL A 12 20.06 -1.24 -2.69
N GLN A 13 20.67 -2.31 -2.18
CA GLN A 13 22.00 -2.69 -2.60
C GLN A 13 21.98 -3.29 -4.01
N PRO A 14 22.99 -3.04 -4.87
CA PRO A 14 23.03 -3.59 -6.22
C PRO A 14 22.87 -5.12 -6.26
N ARG A 15 23.41 -5.83 -5.27
CA ARG A 15 23.25 -7.28 -5.15
C ARG A 15 21.79 -7.70 -4.94
N MET A 16 21.04 -6.95 -4.13
CA MET A 16 19.61 -7.22 -3.92
C MET A 16 18.82 -7.07 -5.22
N ARG A 17 19.20 -6.12 -6.08
CA ARG A 17 18.59 -5.96 -7.41
C ARG A 17 18.86 -7.14 -8.33
N ALA A 18 20.06 -7.69 -8.28
CA ALA A 18 20.43 -8.85 -9.10
C ALA A 18 19.72 -10.13 -8.63
N GLU A 19 19.52 -10.29 -7.32
CA GLU A 19 18.95 -11.49 -6.72
C GLU A 19 17.43 -11.48 -6.65
N TYR A 20 16.84 -10.30 -6.42
CA TYR A 20 15.39 -10.09 -6.28
C TYR A 20 14.93 -8.95 -7.21
N PRO A 21 14.87 -9.19 -8.54
CA PRO A 21 14.60 -8.14 -9.52
C PRO A 21 13.19 -7.54 -9.41
N THR A 22 12.26 -8.27 -8.80
CA THR A 22 10.87 -7.80 -8.57
C THR A 22 10.70 -7.07 -7.24
N ALA A 23 11.72 -7.02 -6.38
CA ALA A 23 11.63 -6.32 -5.10
C ALA A 23 11.70 -4.81 -5.31
N THR A 24 10.74 -4.11 -4.73
CA THR A 24 10.59 -2.66 -4.82
C THR A 24 11.13 -1.95 -3.57
N MET A 25 11.26 -0.63 -3.63
CA MET A 25 11.54 0.16 -2.41
C MET A 25 10.44 -0.03 -1.35
N LEU A 26 9.18 -0.17 -1.76
CA LEU A 26 8.05 -0.38 -0.86
C LEU A 26 8.23 -1.66 -0.04
N ASP A 27 8.60 -2.76 -0.70
CA ASP A 27 8.88 -4.05 -0.04
C ASP A 27 10.04 -3.91 0.95
N LEU A 28 11.08 -3.16 0.56
CA LEU A 28 12.22 -2.92 1.45
C LEU A 28 11.81 -2.11 2.69
N HIS A 29 10.94 -1.10 2.56
CA HIS A 29 10.43 -0.37 3.72
C HIS A 29 9.58 -1.26 4.63
N ILE A 30 8.73 -2.13 4.09
CA ILE A 30 7.98 -3.11 4.89
C ILE A 30 8.95 -4.01 5.66
N HIS A 31 9.94 -4.61 4.98
CA HIS A 31 10.91 -5.49 5.64
C HIS A 31 11.78 -4.76 6.67
N ALA A 32 12.16 -3.51 6.41
CA ALA A 32 12.90 -2.69 7.36
C ALA A 32 12.05 -2.36 8.59
N TYR A 33 10.77 -2.04 8.41
CA TYR A 33 9.81 -1.83 9.50
C TYR A 33 9.68 -3.09 10.37
N LEU A 34 9.42 -4.24 9.74
CA LEU A 34 9.29 -5.52 10.43
C LEU A 34 10.56 -5.90 11.19
N ALA A 35 11.74 -5.67 10.60
CA ALA A 35 13.02 -5.89 11.28
C ALA A 35 13.21 -4.93 12.46
N GLY A 36 12.89 -3.64 12.29
CA GLY A 36 12.94 -2.65 13.36
C GLY A 36 12.06 -3.03 14.54
N THR A 37 10.82 -3.47 14.28
CA THR A 37 9.90 -3.94 15.33
C THR A 37 10.39 -5.23 15.99
N LYS A 38 10.83 -6.22 15.19
CA LYS A 38 11.29 -7.53 15.70
C LYS A 38 12.53 -7.44 16.58
N TYR A 39 13.49 -6.57 16.22
CA TYR A 39 14.76 -6.41 16.93
C TYR A 39 14.78 -5.21 17.88
N ALA A 40 13.62 -4.61 18.17
CA ALA A 40 13.48 -3.46 19.06
C ALA A 40 14.42 -2.28 18.69
N VAL A 41 14.47 -1.95 17.40
CA VAL A 41 15.15 -0.77 16.85
C VAL A 41 14.08 0.23 16.38
N PRO A 42 13.49 1.01 17.30
CA PRO A 42 12.32 1.84 17.01
C PRO A 42 12.62 2.94 15.98
N GLU A 43 13.84 3.45 15.91
CA GLU A 43 14.26 4.46 14.93
C GLU A 43 14.18 3.92 13.50
N LEU A 44 14.57 2.64 13.30
CA LEU A 44 14.48 1.97 12.01
C LEU A 44 13.01 1.77 11.62
N ALA A 45 12.18 1.30 12.55
CA ALA A 45 10.76 1.11 12.30
C ALA A 45 10.08 2.45 11.97
N ASN A 46 10.39 3.51 12.73
CA ASN A 46 9.85 4.84 12.50
C ASN A 46 10.28 5.43 11.16
N TYR A 47 11.56 5.31 10.80
CA TYR A 47 12.06 5.74 9.50
C TYR A 47 11.37 4.98 8.37
N ALA A 48 11.36 3.65 8.44
CA ALA A 48 10.78 2.81 7.41
C ALA A 48 9.28 3.09 7.20
N ARG A 49 8.53 3.30 8.29
CA ARG A 49 7.12 3.69 8.23
C ARG A 49 6.92 5.03 7.54
N LYS A 50 7.67 6.08 7.94
CA LYS A 50 7.55 7.42 7.35
C LYS A 50 7.82 7.39 5.86
N GLU A 51 8.90 6.72 5.45
CA GLU A 51 9.29 6.60 4.05
C GLU A 51 8.29 5.77 3.24
N TYR A 52 7.77 4.67 3.79
CA TYR A 52 6.74 3.86 3.12
C TYR A 52 5.48 4.68 2.85
N VAL A 53 4.97 5.39 3.85
CA VAL A 53 3.76 6.21 3.72
C VAL A 53 4.00 7.36 2.74
N ALA A 54 5.14 8.04 2.82
CA ALA A 54 5.48 9.12 1.89
C ALA A 54 5.60 8.63 0.44
N LEU A 55 6.21 7.46 0.23
CA LEU A 55 6.33 6.85 -1.10
C LEU A 55 4.97 6.39 -1.63
N GLY A 56 4.11 5.83 -0.75
CA GLY A 56 2.74 5.48 -1.09
C GLY A 56 1.91 6.69 -1.51
N ASP A 57 1.97 7.78 -0.75
CA ASP A 57 1.26 9.02 -1.07
C ASP A 57 1.74 9.62 -2.40
N MET A 58 3.05 9.68 -2.61
CA MET A 58 3.62 10.12 -3.90
C MET A 58 3.15 9.24 -5.06
N SER A 59 3.05 7.92 -4.84
CA SER A 59 2.58 6.95 -5.84
C SER A 59 1.14 7.23 -6.26
N LEU A 60 0.26 7.50 -5.28
CA LEU A 60 -1.14 7.81 -5.52
C LEU A 60 -1.33 9.19 -6.16
N GLN A 61 -0.67 10.23 -5.63
CA GLN A 61 -0.73 11.60 -6.16
C GLN A 61 -0.26 11.67 -7.62
N THR A 62 0.85 11.01 -7.95
CA THR A 62 1.41 11.02 -9.31
C THR A 62 0.40 10.56 -10.36
N VAL A 63 -0.44 9.58 -10.04
CA VAL A 63 -1.46 9.09 -10.98
C VAL A 63 -2.73 9.92 -10.91
N PHE A 64 -3.20 10.17 -9.69
CA PHE A 64 -4.51 10.74 -9.48
C PHE A 64 -4.59 12.24 -9.76
N ASP A 65 -3.52 13.00 -9.54
CA ASP A 65 -3.52 14.44 -9.81
C ASP A 65 -3.21 14.75 -11.28
N ASN A 66 -2.53 13.84 -11.97
CA ASN A 66 -2.23 13.97 -13.40
C ASN A 66 -3.31 13.34 -14.31
N ASN A 67 -4.41 12.81 -13.76
CA ASN A 67 -5.45 12.07 -14.49
C ASN A 67 -4.88 11.01 -15.44
N LEU A 68 -3.78 10.36 -15.05
CA LEU A 68 -3.19 9.31 -15.86
C LEU A 68 -4.12 8.09 -15.85
N ASP A 69 -4.41 7.56 -17.03
CA ASP A 69 -5.30 6.41 -17.20
C ASP A 69 -4.71 5.19 -16.48
N VAL A 70 -5.39 4.75 -15.41
CA VAL A 70 -4.99 3.62 -14.54
C VAL A 70 -5.07 2.27 -15.27
N SER A 71 -5.65 2.23 -16.49
CA SER A 71 -5.89 1.00 -17.23
C SER A 71 -4.73 0.52 -18.12
N ARG A 72 -3.69 1.32 -18.36
CA ARG A 72 -2.58 0.90 -19.24
C ARG A 72 -1.44 0.24 -18.46
N ASP A 73 -1.37 -1.08 -18.51
CA ASP A 73 -0.21 -1.86 -18.08
C ASP A 73 1.03 -1.47 -18.88
N VAL A 74 2.05 -0.97 -18.18
CA VAL A 74 3.40 -0.81 -18.76
C VAL A 74 4.37 -1.52 -17.84
N MET A 75 4.67 -2.78 -18.18
CA MET A 75 5.63 -3.66 -17.50
C MET A 75 7.10 -3.24 -17.68
N ALA A 76 7.42 -1.96 -17.51
CA ALA A 76 8.79 -1.48 -17.56
C ALA A 76 8.96 -0.28 -16.62
N LEU A 77 8.86 -0.53 -15.31
CA LEU A 77 9.33 0.41 -14.31
C LEU A 77 10.70 -0.02 -13.82
N ASP A 78 11.65 0.91 -13.78
CA ASP A 78 12.76 0.84 -12.82
C ASP A 78 12.11 0.91 -11.42
N PRO A 79 12.17 -0.17 -10.60
CA PRO A 79 11.54 -0.24 -9.28
C PRO A 79 12.05 0.83 -8.30
N PHE A 80 13.08 1.58 -8.70
CA PHE A 80 13.80 2.56 -7.89
C PHE A 80 13.73 3.98 -8.46
N ARG A 81 13.24 4.18 -9.70
CA ARG A 81 13.00 5.48 -10.34
C ARG A 81 11.85 5.39 -11.33
N PRO A 82 10.62 5.73 -10.92
CA PRO A 82 9.52 5.65 -11.86
C PRO A 82 9.64 6.69 -12.97
N ASP A 83 9.56 6.22 -14.22
CA ASP A 83 9.33 7.08 -15.37
C ASP A 83 7.94 7.72 -15.23
N ARG A 84 7.83 9.03 -15.49
CA ARG A 84 6.57 9.78 -15.39
C ARG A 84 5.49 9.22 -16.34
N ALA A 85 5.89 8.47 -17.37
CA ALA A 85 4.99 7.79 -18.30
C ALA A 85 4.37 6.48 -17.76
N ALA A 86 4.82 5.98 -16.60
CA ALA A 86 4.47 4.65 -16.09
C ALA A 86 3.60 4.67 -14.81
N GLY A 87 2.78 5.71 -14.65
CA GLY A 87 1.99 5.96 -13.44
C GLY A 87 1.19 4.75 -12.94
N THR A 88 0.56 4.00 -13.84
CA THR A 88 -0.23 2.79 -13.52
C THR A 88 0.57 1.73 -12.78
N ALA A 89 1.80 1.47 -13.21
CA ALA A 89 2.64 0.46 -12.62
C ALA A 89 3.14 0.87 -11.21
N ILE A 90 3.23 2.17 -10.92
CA ILE A 90 3.59 2.69 -9.59
C ILE A 90 2.45 2.42 -8.60
N VAL A 91 1.22 2.77 -8.98
CA VAL A 91 0.04 2.50 -8.15
C VAL A 91 -0.16 1.00 -7.97
N LYS A 92 0.01 0.21 -9.03
CA LYS A 92 -0.05 -1.25 -8.95
C LYS A 92 0.98 -1.81 -7.97
N ALA A 93 2.24 -1.37 -8.05
CA ALA A 93 3.29 -1.80 -7.11
C ALA A 93 2.96 -1.39 -5.66
N PHE A 94 2.43 -0.18 -5.44
CA PHE A 94 1.94 0.24 -4.13
C PHE A 94 0.83 -0.67 -3.62
N LEU A 95 -0.21 -0.90 -4.42
CA LEU A 95 -1.33 -1.76 -4.09
C LEU A 95 -0.90 -3.21 -3.82
N GLU A 96 0.02 -3.77 -4.63
CA GLU A 96 0.60 -5.10 -4.39
C GLU A 96 1.36 -5.15 -3.05
N SER A 97 2.09 -4.09 -2.70
CA SER A 97 2.80 -4.03 -1.43
C SER A 97 1.85 -4.00 -0.21
N LEU A 98 0.59 -3.54 -0.36
CA LEU A 98 -0.41 -3.60 0.72
C LEU A 98 -0.71 -5.05 1.11
N ALA A 99 -0.85 -5.95 0.12
CA ALA A 99 -1.06 -7.37 0.41
C ALA A 99 0.11 -7.95 1.21
N MET A 100 1.35 -7.55 0.88
CA MET A 100 2.53 -7.94 1.65
C MET A 100 2.51 -7.37 3.07
N LEU A 101 2.16 -6.10 3.23
CA LEU A 101 2.08 -5.44 4.53
C LEU A 101 1.09 -6.17 5.45
N TRP A 102 -0.17 -6.34 5.02
CA TRP A 102 -1.21 -7.00 5.82
C TRP A 102 -0.85 -8.45 6.16
N ARG A 103 -0.27 -9.19 5.21
CA ARG A 103 0.19 -10.56 5.46
C ARG A 103 1.27 -10.66 6.53
N ASN A 104 2.11 -9.64 6.67
CA ASN A 104 3.22 -9.64 7.64
C ASN A 104 2.93 -8.89 8.94
N THR A 105 1.77 -8.25 9.05
CA THR A 105 1.34 -7.49 10.24
C THR A 105 -0.01 -8.04 10.75
N PRO A 106 -0.04 -9.26 11.33
CA PRO A 106 -1.29 -9.91 11.75
C PRO A 106 -2.00 -9.17 12.88
N ASN A 107 -1.30 -8.33 13.63
CA ASN A 107 -1.90 -7.47 14.64
C ASN A 107 -2.58 -6.27 13.96
N ARG A 108 -3.90 -6.14 14.12
CA ARG A 108 -4.68 -5.00 13.60
C ARG A 108 -4.26 -3.66 14.22
N GLY A 109 -3.71 -3.67 15.43
CA GLY A 109 -3.15 -2.48 16.09
C GLY A 109 -1.74 -2.10 15.63
N ASP A 110 -1.24 -2.67 14.52
CA ASP A 110 0.06 -2.32 13.97
C ASP A 110 0.09 -0.87 13.50
N GLN A 111 1.14 -0.14 13.89
CA GLN A 111 1.22 1.29 13.62
C GLN A 111 1.40 1.61 12.13
N LEU A 112 2.09 0.75 11.37
CA LEU A 112 2.24 0.96 9.93
C LEU A 112 0.89 0.74 9.22
N ARG A 113 0.13 -0.32 9.58
CA ARG A 113 -1.26 -0.50 9.08
C ARG A 113 -2.11 0.75 9.32
N ALA A 114 -2.15 1.25 10.55
CA ALA A 114 -2.94 2.43 10.89
C ALA A 114 -2.59 3.66 10.02
N HIS A 115 -1.31 3.96 9.81
CA HIS A 115 -0.92 5.10 8.97
C HIS A 115 -1.26 4.88 7.49
N VAL A 116 -1.17 3.64 7.01
CA VAL A 116 -1.53 3.30 5.63
C VAL A 116 -3.04 3.38 5.44
N VAL A 117 -3.84 2.96 6.41
CA VAL A 117 -5.31 3.12 6.36
C VAL A 117 -5.69 4.59 6.26
N GLU A 118 -5.08 5.47 7.05
CA GLU A 118 -5.29 6.92 6.94
C GLU A 118 -4.89 7.47 5.57
N LEU A 119 -3.79 6.99 5.00
CA LEU A 119 -3.41 7.34 3.63
C LEU A 119 -4.45 6.86 2.60
N LEU A 120 -4.94 5.64 2.72
CA LEU A 120 -5.96 5.09 1.82
C LEU A 120 -7.28 5.85 1.95
N LYS A 121 -7.68 6.24 3.16
CA LYS A 121 -8.85 7.10 3.43
C LYS A 121 -8.76 8.41 2.65
N HIS A 122 -7.61 9.06 2.69
CA HIS A 122 -7.38 10.33 1.97
C HIS A 122 -7.64 10.21 0.46
N HIS A 123 -7.30 9.06 -0.14
CA HIS A 123 -7.43 8.81 -1.58
C HIS A 123 -8.63 7.90 -1.94
N LEU A 124 -9.52 7.60 -0.98
CA LEU A 124 -10.50 6.52 -1.10
C LEU A 124 -11.43 6.68 -2.30
N THR A 125 -11.94 7.88 -2.53
CA THR A 125 -12.88 8.18 -3.64
C THR A 125 -12.30 7.87 -5.03
N ARG A 126 -10.97 7.91 -5.16
CA ARG A 126 -10.24 7.57 -6.37
C ARG A 126 -9.87 6.09 -6.40
N LEU A 127 -9.42 5.56 -5.26
CA LEU A 127 -9.08 4.14 -5.09
C LEU A 127 -10.24 3.19 -5.37
N VAL A 128 -11.47 3.53 -4.97
CA VAL A 128 -12.66 2.70 -5.25
C VAL A 128 -12.94 2.52 -6.75
N LYS A 129 -12.37 3.37 -7.62
CA LYS A 129 -12.48 3.26 -9.08
C LYS A 129 -11.40 2.35 -9.68
N VAL A 130 -10.43 1.90 -8.88
CA VAL A 130 -9.35 1.01 -9.31
C VAL A 130 -9.80 -0.44 -9.08
N PRO A 131 -10.03 -1.25 -10.13
CA PRO A 131 -10.56 -2.61 -9.97
C PRO A 131 -9.70 -3.48 -9.05
N PHE A 132 -8.36 -3.35 -9.16
CA PHE A 132 -7.43 -4.08 -8.31
C PHE A 132 -7.56 -3.74 -6.83
N PHE A 133 -7.90 -2.49 -6.49
CA PHE A 133 -8.17 -2.10 -5.10
C PHE A 133 -9.42 -2.81 -4.56
N GLY A 134 -10.47 -2.95 -5.38
CA GLY A 134 -11.64 -3.77 -5.02
C GLY A 134 -11.28 -5.23 -4.76
N THR A 135 -10.40 -5.81 -5.58
CA THR A 135 -9.86 -7.15 -5.33
C THR A 135 -9.10 -7.22 -4.00
N LEU A 136 -8.27 -6.23 -3.68
CA LEU A 136 -7.54 -6.22 -2.40
C LEU A 136 -8.49 -6.14 -1.20
N MET A 137 -9.51 -5.28 -1.25
CA MET A 137 -10.51 -5.15 -0.19
C MET A 137 -11.23 -6.47 0.10
N ARG A 138 -11.40 -7.33 -0.91
CA ARG A 138 -12.05 -8.64 -0.80
C ARG A 138 -11.09 -9.75 -0.38
N GLU A 139 -9.92 -9.82 -0.99
CA GLU A 139 -9.01 -10.96 -0.88
C GLU A 139 -7.94 -10.80 0.21
N VAL A 140 -7.62 -9.56 0.62
CA VAL A 140 -6.65 -9.32 1.69
C VAL A 140 -7.38 -9.34 3.04
N PRO A 141 -7.11 -10.31 3.92
CA PRO A 141 -7.79 -10.42 5.19
C PRO A 141 -7.65 -9.13 6.02
N ASP A 142 -8.75 -8.73 6.64
CA ASP A 142 -8.88 -7.55 7.50
C ASP A 142 -8.60 -6.18 6.86
N LEU A 143 -8.11 -6.09 5.61
CA LEU A 143 -7.92 -4.80 4.94
C LEU A 143 -9.23 -4.03 4.82
N GLY A 144 -10.29 -4.68 4.33
CA GLY A 144 -11.60 -4.05 4.21
C GLY A 144 -12.14 -3.57 5.56
N ARG A 145 -12.05 -4.42 6.58
CA ARG A 145 -12.51 -4.10 7.95
C ARG A 145 -11.74 -2.95 8.58
N ASP A 146 -10.42 -2.88 8.38
CA ASP A 146 -9.62 -1.77 8.91
C ASP A 146 -10.04 -0.43 8.31
N ILE A 147 -10.36 -0.41 7.01
CA ILE A 147 -10.84 0.80 6.34
C ILE A 147 -12.27 1.15 6.79
N GLU A 148 -13.15 0.16 6.92
CA GLU A 148 -14.50 0.36 7.46
C GLU A 148 -14.47 0.93 8.88
N ASP A 149 -13.69 0.32 9.78
CA ASP A 149 -13.53 0.78 11.16
C ASP A 149 -12.99 2.21 11.20
N ALA A 150 -11.95 2.52 10.41
CA ALA A 150 -11.36 3.84 10.37
C ALA A 150 -12.26 4.91 9.73
N LEU A 151 -13.20 4.54 8.84
CA LEU A 151 -14.24 5.45 8.34
C LEU A 151 -15.36 5.63 9.36
N GLY A 152 -15.69 4.58 10.11
CA GLY A 152 -16.62 4.63 11.23
C GLY A 152 -16.17 5.60 12.32
N ASP A 153 -14.88 5.62 12.62
CA ASP A 153 -14.26 6.58 13.55
C ASP A 153 -14.42 8.05 13.09
N ASP A 154 -14.51 8.29 11.77
CA ASP A 154 -14.79 9.61 11.19
C ASP A 154 -16.30 9.94 11.12
N GLY A 155 -17.15 9.05 11.63
CA GLY A 155 -18.61 9.19 11.60
C GLY A 155 -19.27 8.81 10.27
N LEU A 156 -18.54 8.14 9.37
CA LEU A 156 -19.07 7.64 8.11
C LEU A 156 -19.52 6.18 8.27
N ALA A 157 -20.83 5.93 8.12
CA ALA A 157 -21.36 4.58 8.06
C ALA A 157 -21.10 3.99 6.67
N VAL A 158 -20.02 3.23 6.52
CA VAL A 158 -19.65 2.55 5.27
C VAL A 158 -19.69 1.04 5.49
N VAL A 159 -20.38 0.33 4.60
CA VAL A 159 -20.41 -1.13 4.56
C VAL A 159 -19.94 -1.55 3.18
N THR A 160 -18.90 -2.38 3.12
CA THR A 160 -18.50 -3.01 1.87
C THR A 160 -19.42 -4.20 1.59
N PHE A 161 -19.99 -4.25 0.39
CA PHE A 161 -20.78 -5.38 -0.08
C PHE A 161 -20.14 -5.95 -1.34
N CYS A 162 -19.96 -7.27 -1.38
CA CYS A 162 -19.51 -7.96 -2.58
C CYS A 162 -20.72 -8.17 -3.49
N VAL A 163 -20.70 -7.58 -4.68
CA VAL A 163 -21.66 -7.91 -5.75
C VAL A 163 -20.96 -8.92 -6.66
N ASN A 164 -21.45 -10.16 -6.67
CA ASN A 164 -20.99 -11.15 -7.64
C ASN A 164 -21.62 -10.82 -9.00
N GLU A 165 -20.80 -10.74 -10.05
CA GLU A 165 -21.31 -10.58 -11.42
C GLU A 165 -22.23 -11.77 -11.75
N GLY A 166 -23.54 -11.50 -11.85
CA GLY A 166 -24.57 -12.51 -12.10
C GLY A 166 -25.83 -12.37 -11.23
N GLU A 167 -25.73 -11.71 -10.07
CA GLU A 167 -26.90 -11.44 -9.21
C GLU A 167 -27.52 -10.07 -9.53
N ASN A 168 -28.15 -9.96 -10.70
CA ASN A 168 -29.15 -8.92 -10.94
C ASN A 168 -30.35 -9.19 -10.01
N GLY A 169 -30.41 -8.52 -8.85
CA GLY A 169 -31.51 -8.76 -7.92
C GLY A 169 -31.61 -7.75 -6.78
N ALA A 170 -32.18 -6.59 -7.09
CA ALA A 170 -32.89 -5.70 -6.16
C ALA A 170 -32.15 -5.28 -4.87
N VAL A 171 -31.56 -4.07 -4.90
CA VAL A 171 -31.23 -3.32 -3.68
C VAL A 171 -32.55 -2.98 -2.95
N ARG A 172 -32.81 -3.63 -1.82
CA ARG A 172 -33.80 -3.18 -0.83
C ARG A 172 -33.08 -2.32 0.20
N PHE A 173 -33.49 -1.06 0.31
CA PHE A 173 -33.20 -0.24 1.48
C PHE A 173 -34.14 -0.68 2.61
N SER A 174 -33.57 -1.06 3.75
CA SER A 174 -34.26 -1.19 5.04
C SER A 174 -33.98 0.03 5.89
#